data_AF-A0A353QAE2-F1
#
_entry.id   AF-A0A353QAE2-F1
#
_cell.length_a   1.000
_cell.length_b   1.000
_cell.length_c   1.000
_cell.angle_alpha   90.00
_cell.angle_beta   90.00
_cell.angle_gamma   90.00
#
_symmetry.space_group_name_H-M   'P 1'
#
loop_
_entity.id
_entity.type
_entity.pdbx_description
1 polymer ?
#
loop_
_entity_poly.entity_id
_entity_poly.type
_entity_poly.pdbx_seq_one_letter_code
_entity_poly.pdbx_strand_id
1 'polypeptide(L)'
;MLFVWSSCEKDNPGETPDVKFPKFLYATPADQSVDVLLDTEISAVYNTDIALNETIPVTVNDQQATVTVQARKLIFTIALEKNKTYQISIPKGAVKNAKGEAAEAVSFSFSTVADSKRYEAEEAALTNGAVVESALSGYSGTGYVNQKDGDISFKVTLPEEGKYTLSFRYSNGNSKKENDLVVNGTPLSTVVFDATNEWRTISVNKVSLKTGENTILIKKNWGWINLDYIEIAPAGEDIPFHIAANLVTPSASKEAVNVYEFLKENFGQKVISGAMANYSTGIEEAQWMFDNTGKWPALAGFDLINYTTSWGVSPYTQMTANVKNWWNENGLVSIMWHWRDPLKQSDEFYTEKTTFDVSKISDTNSEEYQAMITDIDAIAGYLKQFKEAGIPILWRPLHEAAGAWFWWGAKGAGPCKTLWKLMFDRLVHHHGLNNLIWVWTSDASDTALDWYPGDEYVDIIGMDIYPGENQHGSQYIAFDKVKSLYEGRKIVTLSECGSIPSIESMFEYGDTWSWFMPWNGDYTRSDSHNGATYFSSLLTNEKVITRDKMPSLKE
;
A
#
# COMPACT_ATOMS: atom_id res chain seq x y z
N MET A 1 79.50 73.72 34.18
CA MET A 1 80.65 73.92 33.28
C MET A 1 80.60 72.82 32.24
N LEU A 2 80.67 73.19 30.95
CA LEU A 2 80.76 72.36 29.74
C LEU A 2 79.56 71.50 29.27
N PHE A 3 79.07 71.93 28.10
CA PHE A 3 78.33 71.20 27.07
C PHE A 3 79.12 70.02 26.49
N VAL A 4 78.41 68.98 26.03
CA VAL A 4 78.68 68.29 24.75
C VAL A 4 77.35 67.80 24.14
N TRP A 5 77.13 68.07 22.85
CA TRP A 5 76.06 67.55 22.00
C TRP A 5 76.50 66.28 21.26
N SER A 6 75.59 65.31 21.07
CA SER A 6 75.51 64.39 19.92
C SER A 6 74.13 63.72 19.95
N SER A 7 73.17 64.18 19.13
CA SER A 7 72.73 63.63 17.83
C SER A 7 71.96 62.29 17.89
N CYS A 8 70.77 62.31 17.28
CA CYS A 8 69.75 61.25 17.21
C CYS A 8 70.22 59.92 16.58
N GLU A 9 69.64 58.82 17.06
CA GLU A 9 69.40 57.61 16.27
C GLU A 9 68.00 57.03 16.59
N LYS A 10 67.39 56.45 15.56
CA LYS A 10 65.94 56.36 15.31
C LYS A 10 65.25 55.22 16.09
N ASP A 11 63.98 55.45 16.40
CA ASP A 11 62.99 54.40 16.65
C ASP A 11 63.01 53.37 15.52
N ASN A 12 62.99 52.09 15.89
CA ASN A 12 63.02 50.95 14.99
C ASN A 12 61.57 50.62 14.55
N PRO A 13 61.15 50.85 13.29
CA PRO A 13 59.83 50.48 12.80
C PRO A 13 59.97 49.18 12.00
N GLY A 14 59.65 48.04 12.62
CA GLY A 14 60.02 46.76 12.01
C GLY A 14 59.30 45.52 12.53
N GLU A 15 58.02 45.61 12.92
CA GLU A 15 57.15 44.43 12.91
C GLU A 15 55.87 44.79 12.14
N THR A 16 55.82 44.37 10.87
CA THR A 16 54.58 44.35 10.09
C THR A 16 53.58 43.42 10.79
N PRO A 17 52.32 43.82 11.03
CA PRO A 17 51.32 42.93 11.59
C PRO A 17 51.17 41.71 10.69
N ASP A 18 51.28 40.52 11.28
CA ASP A 18 51.23 39.21 10.60
C ASP A 18 50.12 39.19 9.53
N VAL A 19 50.55 39.22 8.29
CA VAL A 19 49.69 39.34 7.11
C VAL A 19 49.00 37.99 6.91
N LYS A 20 47.75 37.88 7.33
CA LYS A 20 46.97 36.64 7.19
C LYS A 20 46.33 36.58 5.80
N PHE A 21 46.92 35.76 4.93
CA PHE A 21 46.34 35.35 3.65
C PHE A 21 45.01 34.58 3.88
N PRO A 22 44.00 34.75 3.02
CA PRO A 22 42.82 33.89 3.05
C PRO A 22 43.19 32.42 2.83
N LYS A 23 42.97 31.61 3.85
CA LYS A 23 43.17 30.15 3.86
C LYS A 23 41.81 29.49 3.94
N PHE A 24 41.53 28.60 2.99
CA PHE A 24 40.36 27.74 2.99
C PHE A 24 40.31 26.89 4.27
N LEU A 25 39.14 26.82 4.88
CA LEU A 25 38.89 26.03 6.10
C LEU A 25 38.05 24.79 5.79
N TYR A 26 36.87 25.00 5.22
CA TYR A 26 35.94 23.93 4.86
C TYR A 26 34.93 24.42 3.81
N ALA A 27 34.28 23.47 3.16
CA ALA A 27 33.15 23.71 2.28
C ALA A 27 31.85 23.18 2.90
N THR A 28 30.73 23.70 2.44
CA THR A 28 29.41 23.12 2.66
C THR A 28 28.80 22.90 1.29
N PRO A 29 28.43 21.66 0.93
CA PRO A 29 28.78 20.38 1.55
C PRO A 29 30.31 20.16 1.63
N ALA A 30 30.73 19.21 2.45
CA ALA A 30 32.14 18.79 2.48
C ALA A 30 32.53 18.14 1.15
N ASP A 31 33.82 18.15 0.80
CA ASP A 31 34.31 17.51 -0.43
C ASP A 31 33.95 16.02 -0.45
N GLN A 32 33.49 15.55 -1.62
CA GLN A 32 33.00 14.20 -1.91
C GLN A 32 31.74 13.80 -1.14
N SER A 33 30.98 14.76 -0.61
CA SER A 33 29.67 14.45 -0.01
C SER A 33 28.74 13.84 -1.06
N VAL A 34 28.00 12.82 -0.65
CA VAL A 34 26.92 12.21 -1.44
C VAL A 34 25.58 12.49 -0.77
N ASP A 35 24.48 12.32 -1.49
CA ASP A 35 23.11 12.53 -0.99
C ASP A 35 22.87 13.95 -0.45
N VAL A 36 23.45 14.96 -1.10
CA VAL A 36 23.25 16.37 -0.73
C VAL A 36 21.82 16.81 -1.08
N LEU A 37 21.09 17.35 -0.09
CA LEU A 37 19.74 17.87 -0.27
C LEU A 37 19.74 19.10 -1.19
N LEU A 38 18.67 19.26 -1.97
CA LEU A 38 18.60 20.30 -3.01
C LEU A 38 18.54 21.73 -2.46
N ASP A 39 18.20 21.90 -1.19
CA ASP A 39 18.16 23.16 -0.45
C ASP A 39 19.45 23.45 0.33
N THR A 40 20.46 22.58 0.24
CA THR A 40 21.74 22.76 0.92
C THR A 40 22.47 24.01 0.40
N GLU A 41 22.89 24.89 1.31
CA GLU A 41 23.76 26.02 0.97
C GLU A 41 25.10 25.52 0.42
N ILE A 42 25.51 26.03 -0.74
CA ILE A 42 26.80 25.72 -1.34
C ILE A 42 27.77 26.85 -1.03
N SER A 43 28.79 26.60 -0.22
CA SER A 43 29.74 27.64 0.18
C SER A 43 31.16 27.15 0.51
N ALA A 44 32.12 28.07 0.42
CA ALA A 44 33.50 27.90 0.87
C ALA A 44 33.84 28.93 1.95
N VAL A 45 34.38 28.48 3.09
CA VAL A 45 34.70 29.32 4.25
C VAL A 45 36.20 29.49 4.41
N TYR A 46 36.64 30.72 4.68
CA TYR A 46 38.04 31.10 4.84
C TYR A 46 38.36 31.59 6.26
N ASN A 47 39.65 31.64 6.62
CA ASN A 47 40.14 32.12 7.93
C ASN A 47 40.02 33.63 8.17
N THR A 48 39.84 34.43 7.11
CA THR A 48 39.71 35.90 7.14
C THR A 48 38.49 36.35 6.36
N ASP A 49 38.13 37.63 6.49
CA ASP A 49 37.19 38.26 5.56
C ASP A 49 37.78 38.23 4.15
N ILE A 50 36.90 38.07 3.16
CA ILE A 50 37.26 37.90 1.77
C ILE A 50 36.58 38.94 0.88
N ALA A 51 37.10 39.09 -0.33
CA ALA A 51 36.54 39.81 -1.45
C ALA A 51 36.77 38.97 -2.71
N LEU A 52 35.87 39.11 -3.69
CA LEU A 52 35.98 38.41 -4.96
C LEU A 52 36.87 39.20 -5.94
N ASN A 53 37.65 38.49 -6.74
CA ASN A 53 38.27 39.04 -7.93
C ASN A 53 37.44 38.67 -9.17
N GLU A 54 36.59 39.58 -9.62
CA GLU A 54 35.63 39.34 -10.70
C GLU A 54 36.29 39.01 -12.06
N THR A 55 37.60 39.26 -12.22
CA THR A 55 38.33 38.91 -13.45
C THR A 55 38.74 37.44 -13.52
N ILE A 56 38.66 36.69 -12.41
CA ILE A 56 39.02 35.27 -12.34
C ILE A 56 37.73 34.49 -12.03
N PRO A 57 37.14 33.81 -13.02
CA PRO A 57 35.85 33.14 -12.83
C PRO A 57 36.00 31.96 -11.88
N VAL A 58 35.07 31.87 -10.93
CA VAL A 58 34.79 30.64 -10.19
C VAL A 58 33.76 29.83 -10.97
N THR A 59 33.86 28.50 -10.94
CA THR A 59 33.01 27.63 -11.77
C THR A 59 32.28 26.56 -10.97
N VAL A 60 31.13 26.15 -11.50
CA VAL A 60 30.37 24.95 -11.13
C VAL A 60 30.23 24.12 -12.40
N ASN A 61 30.72 22.86 -12.39
CA ASN A 61 30.72 21.98 -13.57
C ASN A 61 31.29 22.66 -14.82
N ASP A 62 32.46 23.29 -14.67
CA ASP A 62 33.17 24.05 -15.71
C ASP A 62 32.41 25.25 -16.30
N GLN A 63 31.25 25.61 -15.76
CA GLN A 63 30.50 26.81 -16.13
C GLN A 63 30.72 27.92 -15.10
N GLN A 64 30.85 29.17 -15.55
CA GLN A 64 31.02 30.32 -14.65
C GLN A 64 29.83 30.42 -13.69
N ALA A 65 30.13 30.51 -12.39
CA ALA A 65 29.14 30.52 -11.34
C ALA A 65 28.81 31.94 -10.87
N THR A 66 27.56 32.15 -10.44
CA THR A 66 27.15 33.34 -9.69
C THR A 66 27.45 33.11 -8.21
N VAL A 67 28.15 34.05 -7.57
CA VAL A 67 28.55 33.94 -6.16
C VAL A 67 28.32 35.23 -5.39
N THR A 68 28.07 35.11 -4.08
CA THR A 68 27.96 36.22 -3.14
C THR A 68 29.02 36.06 -2.05
N VAL A 69 29.66 37.17 -1.68
CA VAL A 69 30.60 37.21 -0.55
C VAL A 69 29.88 37.71 0.70
N GLN A 70 29.98 36.95 1.79
CA GLN A 70 29.48 37.34 3.10
C GLN A 70 30.59 37.16 4.15
N ALA A 71 31.28 38.25 4.48
CA ALA A 71 32.44 38.27 5.36
C ALA A 71 33.50 37.25 4.93
N ARG A 72 33.56 36.09 5.59
CA ARG A 72 34.56 35.03 5.39
C ARG A 72 34.09 33.91 4.46
N LYS A 73 32.87 34.01 3.94
CA LYS A 73 32.19 32.96 3.19
C LYS A 73 31.94 33.39 1.75
N LEU A 74 32.27 32.50 0.81
CA LEU A 74 31.87 32.61 -0.60
C LEU A 74 30.70 31.66 -0.84
N ILE A 75 29.52 32.18 -1.16
CA ILE A 75 28.28 31.44 -1.34
C ILE A 75 27.98 31.33 -2.84
N PHE A 76 27.69 30.13 -3.32
CA PHE A 76 27.31 29.86 -4.70
C PHE A 76 25.79 29.89 -4.87
N THR A 77 25.32 30.66 -5.85
CA THR A 77 23.91 30.69 -6.22
C THR A 77 23.67 29.68 -7.32
N ILE A 78 23.33 28.45 -6.95
CA ILE A 78 23.00 27.36 -7.87
C ILE A 78 21.68 26.69 -7.50
N ALA A 79 20.85 26.38 -8.49
CA ALA A 79 19.68 25.53 -8.32
C ALA A 79 20.11 24.08 -8.49
N LEU A 80 20.05 23.30 -7.41
CA LEU A 80 20.46 21.90 -7.42
C LEU A 80 19.36 21.04 -8.09
N GLU A 81 19.76 20.31 -9.13
CA GLU A 81 19.03 19.18 -9.71
C GLU A 81 19.38 17.88 -8.98
N LYS A 82 18.42 16.96 -8.86
CA LYS A 82 18.58 15.61 -8.33
C LYS A 82 19.53 14.76 -9.18
N ASN A 83 20.11 13.73 -8.56
CA ASN A 83 20.97 12.74 -9.21
C ASN A 83 22.09 13.36 -10.07
N LYS A 84 22.64 14.48 -9.59
CA LYS A 84 23.66 15.24 -10.31
C LYS A 84 24.86 15.49 -9.42
N THR A 85 26.03 15.31 -10.01
CA THR A 85 27.32 15.67 -9.40
C THR A 85 27.68 17.10 -9.75
N TYR A 86 28.12 17.85 -8.74
CA TYR A 86 28.60 19.22 -8.85
C TYR A 86 30.08 19.25 -8.49
N GLN A 87 30.86 19.87 -9.35
CA GLN A 87 32.27 20.16 -9.13
C GLN A 87 32.45 21.67 -9.05
N ILE A 88 32.90 22.15 -7.89
CA ILE A 88 33.18 23.55 -7.62
C ILE A 88 34.67 23.80 -7.81
N SER A 89 35.01 24.82 -8.59
CA SER A 89 36.39 25.27 -8.78
C SER A 89 36.53 26.75 -8.45
N ILE A 90 37.41 27.05 -7.50
CA ILE A 90 37.81 28.41 -7.13
C ILE A 90 39.30 28.54 -7.48
N PRO A 91 39.64 29.18 -8.62
CA PRO A 91 41.03 29.30 -9.02
C PRO A 91 41.85 30.17 -8.05
N LYS A 92 43.16 29.97 -8.05
CA LYS A 92 44.10 30.81 -7.30
C LYS A 92 43.88 32.28 -7.64
N GLY A 93 43.72 33.12 -6.61
CA GLY A 93 43.48 34.56 -6.76
C GLY A 93 42.06 34.98 -7.09
N ALA A 94 41.10 34.05 -7.25
CA ALA A 94 39.68 34.39 -7.33
C ALA A 94 39.15 34.98 -6.01
N VAL A 95 39.71 34.53 -4.88
CA VAL A 95 39.41 35.05 -3.53
C VAL A 95 40.61 35.82 -3.01
N LYS A 96 40.37 37.00 -2.43
CA LYS A 96 41.41 37.87 -1.83
C LYS A 96 40.94 38.49 -0.51
N ASN A 97 41.84 39.02 0.30
CA ASN A 97 41.45 39.85 1.46
C ASN A 97 41.39 41.35 1.11
N ALA A 98 41.09 42.20 2.10
CA ALA A 98 41.02 43.65 1.95
C ALA A 98 42.34 44.32 1.49
N LYS A 99 43.48 43.65 1.68
CA LYS A 99 44.80 44.12 1.22
C LYS A 99 45.15 43.65 -0.20
N GLY A 100 44.29 42.84 -0.82
CA GLY A 100 44.50 42.31 -2.17
C GLY A 100 45.31 41.02 -2.24
N GLU A 101 45.60 40.37 -1.10
CA GLU A 101 46.35 39.12 -1.07
C GLU A 101 45.46 37.94 -1.46
N ALA A 102 45.94 37.12 -2.41
CA ALA A 102 45.22 36.02 -3.02
C ALA A 102 45.19 34.75 -2.16
N ALA A 103 44.05 34.06 -2.17
CA ALA A 103 43.91 32.69 -1.72
C ALA A 103 44.51 31.70 -2.76
N GLU A 104 44.97 30.55 -2.27
CA GLU A 104 45.28 29.40 -3.14
C GLU A 104 44.01 28.80 -3.76
N ALA A 105 44.18 27.99 -4.81
CA ALA A 105 43.06 27.33 -5.48
C ALA A 105 42.35 26.34 -4.54
N VAL A 106 41.03 26.25 -4.67
CA VAL A 106 40.18 25.29 -3.95
C VAL A 106 39.31 24.58 -4.97
N SER A 107 39.20 23.26 -4.85
CA SER A 107 38.23 22.46 -5.59
C SER A 107 37.54 21.52 -4.61
N PHE A 108 36.24 21.34 -4.76
CA PHE A 108 35.49 20.32 -4.06
C PHE A 108 34.33 19.83 -4.91
N SER A 109 33.84 18.64 -4.62
CA SER A 109 32.75 18.01 -5.35
C SER A 109 31.70 17.44 -4.42
N PHE A 110 30.47 17.27 -4.91
CA PHE A 110 29.42 16.56 -4.20
C PHE A 110 28.37 16.02 -5.18
N SER A 111 27.66 14.97 -4.79
CA SER A 111 26.47 14.50 -5.52
C SER A 111 25.22 14.79 -4.71
N THR A 112 24.18 15.22 -5.43
CA THR A 112 22.86 15.46 -4.87
C THR A 112 22.09 14.16 -4.69
N VAL A 113 21.09 14.18 -3.81
CA VAL A 113 20.16 13.06 -3.63
C VAL A 113 19.62 12.56 -4.98
N ALA A 114 19.68 11.25 -5.20
CA ALA A 114 19.03 10.59 -6.32
C ALA A 114 17.53 10.37 -5.99
N ASP A 115 16.69 10.18 -7.01
CA ASP A 115 15.28 9.79 -6.80
C ASP A 115 15.16 8.43 -6.11
N SER A 116 16.20 7.61 -6.19
CA SER A 116 16.25 6.33 -5.50
C SER A 116 17.68 5.96 -5.09
N LYS A 117 17.80 5.18 -4.02
CA LYS A 117 19.06 4.67 -3.49
C LYS A 117 19.04 3.16 -3.44
N ARG A 118 20.00 2.52 -4.12
CA ARG A 118 20.15 1.07 -4.16
C ARG A 118 21.02 0.56 -3.02
N TYR A 119 20.65 -0.61 -2.51
CA TYR A 119 21.42 -1.41 -1.56
C TYR A 119 21.48 -2.85 -2.08
N GLU A 120 22.67 -3.30 -2.45
CA GLU A 120 22.90 -4.66 -2.97
C GLU A 120 22.66 -5.69 -1.85
N ALA A 121 21.96 -6.78 -2.17
CA ALA A 121 21.57 -7.76 -1.17
C ALA A 121 22.78 -8.51 -0.61
N GLU A 122 23.81 -8.75 -1.41
CA GLU A 122 25.04 -9.42 -0.97
C GLU A 122 25.85 -8.62 0.07
N GLU A 123 25.56 -7.33 0.25
CA GLU A 123 26.14 -6.49 1.29
C GLU A 123 25.30 -6.46 2.57
N ALA A 124 24.10 -7.05 2.55
CA ALA A 124 23.21 -7.11 3.70
C ALA A 124 23.72 -8.09 4.79
N ALA A 125 23.23 -7.91 6.02
CA ALA A 125 23.49 -8.87 7.08
C ALA A 125 22.59 -10.11 6.87
N LEU A 126 23.22 -11.28 6.73
CA LEU A 126 22.54 -12.56 6.46
C LEU A 126 22.55 -13.44 7.71
N THR A 127 21.41 -14.05 8.02
CA THR A 127 21.26 -15.00 9.14
C THR A 127 20.54 -16.27 8.71
N ASN A 128 20.59 -17.31 9.54
CA ASN A 128 19.72 -18.49 9.45
C ASN A 128 19.77 -19.26 8.11
N GLY A 129 20.88 -19.18 7.38
CA GLY A 129 21.12 -19.98 6.16
C GLY A 129 20.98 -19.23 4.84
N ALA A 130 20.67 -17.93 4.87
CA ALA A 130 20.77 -17.08 3.69
C ALA A 130 22.24 -16.99 3.25
N VAL A 131 22.49 -17.09 1.94
CA VAL A 131 23.85 -17.09 1.39
C VAL A 131 23.93 -16.27 0.11
N VAL A 132 25.10 -15.68 -0.12
CA VAL A 132 25.43 -15.03 -1.39
C VAL A 132 25.74 -16.08 -2.45
N GLU A 133 25.11 -15.96 -3.61
CA GLU A 133 25.33 -16.81 -4.78
C GLU A 133 25.49 -15.93 -6.03
N SER A 134 26.02 -16.51 -7.11
CA SER A 134 26.34 -15.78 -8.35
C SER A 134 26.12 -16.64 -9.59
N ALA A 135 25.29 -17.68 -9.48
CA ALA A 135 25.09 -18.68 -10.53
C ALA A 135 24.08 -18.24 -11.61
N LEU A 136 23.06 -17.47 -11.22
CA LEU A 136 22.13 -16.84 -12.15
C LEU A 136 22.84 -15.71 -12.92
N SER A 137 22.44 -15.44 -14.16
CA SER A 137 22.91 -14.27 -14.90
C SER A 137 22.00 -13.05 -14.66
N GLY A 138 22.52 -11.84 -14.89
CA GLY A 138 21.71 -10.62 -14.90
C GLY A 138 21.47 -9.96 -13.54
N TYR A 139 22.13 -10.40 -12.47
CA TYR A 139 22.18 -9.71 -11.17
C TYR A 139 23.04 -8.43 -11.24
N SER A 140 22.89 -7.54 -10.26
CA SER A 140 23.68 -6.33 -10.05
C SER A 140 24.85 -6.60 -9.11
N GLY A 141 25.83 -5.69 -9.02
CA GLY A 141 26.93 -5.86 -8.09
C GLY A 141 27.79 -7.10 -8.35
N THR A 142 28.01 -7.90 -7.31
CA THR A 142 28.89 -9.09 -7.33
C THR A 142 28.15 -10.41 -7.18
N GLY A 143 26.86 -10.38 -6.85
CA GLY A 143 26.03 -11.57 -6.71
C GLY A 143 24.59 -11.23 -6.39
N TYR A 144 23.92 -12.15 -5.72
CA TYR A 144 22.59 -11.96 -5.14
C TYR A 144 22.49 -12.85 -3.90
N VAL A 145 21.48 -12.63 -3.06
CA VAL A 145 21.24 -13.48 -1.90
C VAL A 145 20.19 -14.54 -2.23
N ASN A 146 20.58 -15.80 -2.14
CA ASN A 146 19.64 -16.92 -2.06
C ASN A 146 19.17 -17.04 -0.61
N GLN A 147 17.94 -16.61 -0.33
CA GLN A 147 17.40 -16.51 1.02
C GLN A 147 17.36 -17.88 1.72
N LYS A 148 16.99 -18.95 1.00
CA LYS A 148 16.75 -20.29 1.58
C LYS A 148 15.83 -20.18 2.81
N ASP A 149 16.29 -20.69 3.96
CA ASP A 149 15.62 -20.60 5.27
C ASP A 149 16.05 -19.37 6.09
N GLY A 150 16.84 -18.48 5.51
CA GLY A 150 17.46 -17.35 6.20
C GLY A 150 16.74 -16.02 6.10
N ASP A 151 17.27 -15.04 6.84
CA ASP A 151 16.77 -13.67 6.81
C ASP A 151 17.81 -12.74 6.16
N ILE A 152 17.32 -11.67 5.53
CA ILE A 152 18.13 -10.66 4.85
C ILE A 152 17.86 -9.31 5.50
N SER A 153 18.86 -8.72 6.16
CA SER A 153 18.71 -7.48 6.92
C SER A 153 19.58 -6.35 6.34
N PHE A 154 18.91 -5.37 5.75
CA PHE A 154 19.54 -4.17 5.21
C PHE A 154 19.64 -3.10 6.29
N LYS A 155 20.81 -2.47 6.38
CA LYS A 155 20.98 -1.20 7.09
C LYS A 155 20.96 -0.07 6.07
N VAL A 156 19.97 0.79 6.16
CA VAL A 156 19.79 1.91 5.22
C VAL A 156 19.88 3.22 5.98
N THR A 157 20.49 4.23 5.38
CA THR A 157 20.66 5.56 5.99
C THR A 157 20.02 6.60 5.10
N LEU A 158 19.06 7.33 5.67
CA LEU A 158 18.27 8.33 4.97
C LEU A 158 18.53 9.75 5.48
N PRO A 159 18.53 10.76 4.60
CA PRO A 159 18.77 12.15 4.99
C PRO A 159 17.54 12.80 5.65
N GLU A 160 16.35 12.25 5.46
CA GLU A 160 15.08 12.78 5.96
C GLU A 160 14.17 11.64 6.42
N GLU A 161 13.26 11.94 7.34
CA GLU A 161 12.17 11.05 7.70
C GLU A 161 10.99 11.23 6.74
N GLY A 162 10.27 10.15 6.46
CA GLY A 162 9.16 10.26 5.52
C GLY A 162 8.61 8.91 5.08
N LYS A 163 7.77 8.98 4.05
CA LYS A 163 7.19 7.83 3.38
C LYS A 163 8.03 7.48 2.16
N TYR A 164 8.48 6.24 2.09
CA TYR A 164 9.35 5.74 1.03
C TYR A 164 8.71 4.55 0.32
N THR A 165 9.06 4.38 -0.94
CA THR A 165 8.86 3.17 -1.71
C THR A 165 10.08 2.27 -1.55
N LEU A 166 9.86 1.01 -1.18
CA LEU A 166 10.85 -0.05 -1.19
C LEU A 166 10.62 -0.95 -2.39
N SER A 167 11.56 -1.00 -3.31
CA SER A 167 11.52 -1.86 -4.49
C SER A 167 12.49 -3.03 -4.31
N PHE A 168 12.00 -4.26 -4.49
CA PHE A 168 12.77 -5.49 -4.33
C PHE A 168 12.97 -6.13 -5.70
N ARG A 169 14.22 -6.20 -6.17
CA ARG A 169 14.54 -6.94 -7.40
C ARG A 169 14.83 -8.39 -7.06
N TYR A 170 14.03 -9.31 -7.58
CA TYR A 170 14.05 -10.71 -7.17
C TYR A 170 13.85 -11.69 -8.34
N SER A 171 14.16 -12.97 -8.07
CA SER A 171 13.78 -14.13 -8.88
C SER A 171 13.49 -15.32 -7.97
N ASN A 172 12.53 -16.19 -8.29
CA ASN A 172 12.15 -17.33 -7.43
C ASN A 172 11.65 -18.56 -8.20
N GLY A 173 11.89 -18.63 -9.51
CA GLY A 173 11.56 -19.78 -10.35
C GLY A 173 10.05 -19.95 -10.55
N ASN A 174 9.55 -21.19 -10.49
CA ASN A 174 8.20 -21.56 -10.91
C ASN A 174 7.14 -21.54 -9.79
N SER A 175 7.44 -20.95 -8.63
CA SER A 175 6.51 -21.00 -7.50
C SER A 175 6.52 -19.71 -6.70
N LYS A 176 5.32 -19.13 -6.52
CA LYS A 176 5.05 -17.99 -5.64
C LYS A 176 5.70 -18.20 -4.26
N LYS A 177 6.25 -17.13 -3.67
CA LYS A 177 6.78 -17.11 -2.31
C LYS A 177 6.21 -15.94 -1.53
N GLU A 178 6.18 -16.09 -0.22
CA GLU A 178 5.76 -15.06 0.72
C GLU A 178 6.84 -14.92 1.80
N ASN A 179 7.22 -13.68 2.11
CA ASN A 179 8.20 -13.36 3.15
C ASN A 179 7.77 -12.11 3.91
N ASP A 180 8.08 -12.05 5.19
CA ASP A 180 7.60 -10.95 6.04
C ASP A 180 8.57 -9.77 5.97
N LEU A 181 8.03 -8.58 5.74
CA LEU A 181 8.75 -7.31 5.82
C LEU A 181 8.64 -6.76 7.24
N VAL A 182 9.79 -6.57 7.88
CA VAL A 182 9.93 -5.96 9.20
C VAL A 182 10.80 -4.72 9.08
N VAL A 183 10.31 -3.57 9.51
CA VAL A 183 11.05 -2.30 9.45
C VAL A 183 11.24 -1.77 10.86
N ASN A 184 12.50 -1.48 11.22
CA ASN A 184 12.88 -0.99 12.55
C ASN A 184 12.34 -1.87 13.71
N GLY A 185 12.23 -3.18 13.48
CA GLY A 185 11.73 -4.16 14.46
C GLY A 185 10.20 -4.32 14.48
N THR A 186 9.46 -3.51 13.72
CA THR A 186 8.01 -3.60 13.60
C THR A 186 7.63 -4.43 12.38
N PRO A 187 6.92 -5.56 12.54
CA PRO A 187 6.34 -6.28 11.41
C PRO A 187 5.36 -5.38 10.66
N LEU A 188 5.55 -5.21 9.35
CA LEU A 188 4.70 -4.36 8.52
C LEU A 188 3.70 -5.17 7.71
N SER A 189 4.16 -6.20 7.01
CA SER A 189 3.31 -7.01 6.11
C SER A 189 4.03 -8.25 5.63
N THR A 190 3.27 -9.18 5.09
CA THR A 190 3.78 -10.21 4.17
C THR A 190 3.95 -9.58 2.78
N VAL A 191 5.09 -9.81 2.14
CA VAL A 191 5.38 -9.44 0.76
C VAL A 191 5.25 -10.67 -0.12
N VAL A 192 4.41 -10.56 -1.16
CA VAL A 192 4.16 -11.62 -2.13
C VAL A 192 5.12 -11.48 -3.31
N PHE A 193 5.88 -12.54 -3.57
CA PHE A 193 6.81 -12.66 -4.69
C PHE A 193 6.23 -13.67 -5.69
N ASP A 194 5.61 -13.19 -6.76
CA ASP A 194 5.07 -14.05 -7.83
C ASP A 194 6.16 -14.87 -8.50
N ALA A 195 5.80 -16.05 -9.01
CA ALA A 195 6.71 -16.96 -9.70
C ALA A 195 7.33 -16.28 -10.94
N THR A 196 8.66 -16.21 -10.98
CA THR A 196 9.40 -15.73 -12.16
C THR A 196 10.75 -16.42 -12.36
N ASN A 197 11.02 -16.83 -13.60
CA ASN A 197 12.34 -17.29 -14.04
C ASN A 197 13.26 -16.14 -14.50
N GLU A 198 12.74 -14.91 -14.54
CA GLU A 198 13.48 -13.69 -14.85
C GLU A 198 13.62 -12.81 -13.60
N TRP A 199 14.53 -11.84 -13.62
CA TRP A 199 14.59 -10.79 -12.60
C TRP A 199 13.41 -9.82 -12.76
N ARG A 200 12.58 -9.73 -11.73
CA ARG A 200 11.46 -8.79 -11.65
C ARG A 200 11.61 -7.88 -10.45
N THR A 201 10.85 -6.79 -10.45
CA THR A 201 10.78 -5.87 -9.32
C THR A 201 9.37 -5.84 -8.79
N ILE A 202 9.22 -6.00 -7.49
CA ILE A 202 7.98 -5.67 -6.76
C ILE A 202 8.25 -4.48 -5.86
N SER A 203 7.23 -3.71 -5.54
CA SER A 203 7.38 -2.52 -4.69
C SER A 203 6.36 -2.48 -3.58
N VAL A 204 6.81 -2.03 -2.41
CA VAL A 204 5.99 -1.66 -1.27
C VAL A 204 6.05 -0.16 -1.12
N ASN A 205 4.91 0.52 -1.26
CA ASN A 205 4.82 1.98 -1.16
C ASN A 205 4.51 2.42 0.28
N LYS A 206 4.79 3.70 0.57
CA LYS A 206 4.47 4.39 1.82
C LYS A 206 4.99 3.72 3.11
N VAL A 207 6.17 3.12 3.03
CA VAL A 207 6.90 2.65 4.21
C VAL A 207 7.42 3.85 4.99
N SER A 208 7.04 3.96 6.26
CA SER A 208 7.58 4.99 7.15
C SER A 208 9.03 4.68 7.51
N LEU A 209 9.96 5.55 7.14
CA LEU A 209 11.36 5.47 7.55
C LEU A 209 11.78 6.78 8.24
N LYS A 210 12.71 6.68 9.19
CA LYS A 210 13.21 7.81 9.99
C LYS A 210 14.45 8.42 9.34
N THR A 211 14.80 9.66 9.70
CA THR A 211 16.12 10.21 9.40
C THR A 211 17.20 9.36 10.06
N GLY A 212 18.32 9.13 9.37
CA GLY A 212 19.44 8.33 9.86
C GLY A 212 19.28 6.84 9.56
N GLU A 213 19.83 5.98 10.43
CA GLU A 213 19.85 4.52 10.25
C GLU A 213 18.44 3.91 10.45
N ASN A 214 18.03 3.08 9.50
CA ASN A 214 16.85 2.23 9.57
C ASN A 214 17.25 0.78 9.24
N THR A 215 16.53 -0.17 9.81
CA THR A 215 16.66 -1.59 9.47
C THR A 215 15.48 -2.04 8.62
N ILE A 216 15.76 -2.63 7.47
CA ILE A 216 14.77 -3.29 6.61
C ILE A 216 15.10 -4.77 6.58
N LEU A 217 14.26 -5.58 7.21
CA LEU A 217 14.44 -7.01 7.35
C LEU A 217 13.41 -7.75 6.49
N ILE A 218 13.91 -8.58 5.58
CA ILE A 218 13.13 -9.59 4.88
C ILE A 218 13.28 -10.90 5.66
N LYS A 219 12.29 -11.13 6.53
CA LYS A 219 12.26 -12.27 7.43
C LYS A 219 11.67 -13.46 6.69
N LYS A 220 12.27 -14.64 6.89
CA LYS A 220 11.76 -15.89 6.33
C LYS A 220 10.35 -16.16 6.84
N ASN A 221 9.41 -16.20 5.90
CA ASN A 221 8.14 -16.88 6.06
C ASN A 221 8.21 -18.20 5.27
N TRP A 222 7.98 -18.16 3.96
CA TRP A 222 8.24 -19.31 3.10
C TRP A 222 9.73 -19.42 2.76
N GLY A 223 10.44 -18.29 2.64
CA GLY A 223 11.84 -18.24 2.24
C GLY A 223 12.02 -18.36 0.72
N TRP A 224 13.18 -18.90 0.30
CA TRP A 224 13.46 -19.37 -1.07
C TRP A 224 13.21 -18.38 -2.20
N ILE A 225 13.56 -17.11 -1.99
CA ILE A 225 13.73 -16.12 -3.06
C ILE A 225 15.22 -15.87 -3.31
N ASN A 226 15.56 -15.51 -4.54
CA ASN A 226 16.83 -14.86 -4.87
C ASN A 226 16.57 -13.35 -4.90
N LEU A 227 17.20 -12.61 -3.97
CA LEU A 227 17.08 -11.16 -3.89
C LEU A 227 18.38 -10.52 -4.39
N ASP A 228 18.29 -9.67 -5.41
CA ASP A 228 19.41 -8.96 -6.01
C ASP A 228 19.75 -7.70 -5.22
N TYR A 229 18.79 -6.79 -5.14
CA TYR A 229 18.92 -5.56 -4.34
C TYR A 229 17.56 -5.08 -3.83
N ILE A 230 17.64 -4.13 -2.90
CA ILE A 230 16.54 -3.21 -2.64
C ILE A 230 16.88 -1.83 -3.17
N GLU A 231 15.87 -1.12 -3.61
CA GLU A 231 15.97 0.28 -4.01
C GLU A 231 14.94 1.10 -3.23
N ILE A 232 15.38 2.23 -2.68
CA ILE A 232 14.57 3.08 -1.80
C ILE A 232 14.40 4.44 -2.46
N ALA A 233 13.16 4.80 -2.75
CA ALA A 233 12.79 6.10 -3.32
C ALA A 233 11.81 6.81 -2.39
N PRO A 234 11.76 8.16 -2.34
CA PRO A 234 10.62 8.86 -1.75
C PRO A 234 9.32 8.32 -2.37
N ALA A 235 8.30 8.10 -1.55
CA ALA A 235 7.02 7.66 -2.06
C ALA A 235 6.45 8.75 -3.00
N GLY A 236 5.85 8.32 -4.11
CA GLY A 236 5.13 9.22 -5.00
C GLY A 236 3.95 9.91 -4.31
N GLU A 237 3.37 10.90 -4.98
CA GLU A 237 2.15 11.55 -4.48
C GLU A 237 1.05 10.52 -4.21
N ASP A 238 0.32 10.69 -3.10
CA ASP A 238 -0.82 9.82 -2.81
C ASP A 238 -1.92 10.05 -3.85
N ILE A 239 -2.53 8.96 -4.30
CA ILE A 239 -3.66 9.01 -5.22
C ILE A 239 -4.89 9.42 -4.39
N PRO A 240 -5.52 10.57 -4.59
CA PRO A 240 -6.74 10.90 -3.84
C PRO A 240 -7.89 9.97 -4.23
N PHE A 241 -8.82 9.73 -3.29
CA PHE A 241 -10.06 9.04 -3.65
C PHE A 241 -10.97 9.98 -4.46
N HIS A 242 -11.37 9.52 -5.64
CA HIS A 242 -12.36 10.13 -6.52
C HIS A 242 -13.52 9.16 -6.71
N ILE A 243 -14.20 8.86 -5.59
CA ILE A 243 -15.26 7.86 -5.56
C ILE A 243 -16.36 8.22 -6.57
N ALA A 244 -16.76 7.23 -7.36
CA ALA A 244 -17.84 7.37 -8.31
C ALA A 244 -19.09 7.99 -7.66
N ALA A 245 -19.71 8.94 -8.37
CA ALA A 245 -20.83 9.69 -7.81
C ALA A 245 -22.07 8.83 -7.59
N ASN A 246 -22.34 7.89 -8.51
CA ASN A 246 -23.56 7.08 -8.56
C ASN A 246 -23.22 5.59 -8.59
N LEU A 247 -24.18 4.78 -8.14
CA LEU A 247 -24.17 3.32 -8.35
C LEU A 247 -24.20 2.96 -9.84
N VAL A 248 -23.59 1.83 -10.22
CA VAL A 248 -23.54 1.32 -11.60
C VAL A 248 -24.90 0.82 -12.07
N THR A 249 -25.75 0.37 -11.15
CA THR A 249 -27.11 -0.11 -11.45
C THR A 249 -28.01 1.06 -11.87
N PRO A 250 -28.55 1.08 -13.10
CA PRO A 250 -29.42 2.15 -13.55
C PRO A 250 -30.71 2.21 -12.71
N SER A 251 -31.12 3.41 -12.31
CA SER A 251 -32.30 3.61 -11.46
C SER A 251 -32.27 2.75 -10.19
N ALA A 252 -31.11 2.70 -9.53
CA ALA A 252 -30.95 2.04 -8.23
C ALA A 252 -32.06 2.47 -7.25
N SER A 253 -32.49 1.52 -6.40
CA SER A 253 -33.52 1.81 -5.39
C SER A 253 -33.03 2.90 -4.45
N LYS A 254 -33.97 3.64 -3.87
CA LYS A 254 -33.66 4.74 -2.96
C LYS A 254 -32.79 4.28 -1.80
N GLU A 255 -33.10 3.13 -1.23
CA GLU A 255 -32.38 2.55 -0.10
C GLU A 255 -30.96 2.13 -0.51
N ALA A 256 -30.77 1.63 -1.74
CA ALA A 256 -29.43 1.31 -2.24
C ALA A 256 -28.59 2.59 -2.41
N VAL A 257 -29.18 3.66 -2.94
CA VAL A 257 -28.53 4.98 -3.03
C VAL A 257 -28.18 5.51 -1.64
N ASN A 258 -29.10 5.44 -0.68
CA ASN A 258 -28.86 5.87 0.71
C ASN A 258 -27.72 5.09 1.37
N VAL A 259 -27.65 3.77 1.17
CA VAL A 259 -26.52 2.96 1.67
C VAL A 259 -25.22 3.40 1.00
N TYR A 260 -25.20 3.59 -0.32
CA TYR A 260 -23.99 4.01 -1.02
C TYR A 260 -23.48 5.38 -0.57
N GLU A 261 -24.37 6.36 -0.41
CA GLU A 261 -24.00 7.68 0.12
C GLU A 261 -23.52 7.61 1.56
N PHE A 262 -24.16 6.82 2.42
CA PHE A 262 -23.67 6.58 3.78
C PHE A 262 -22.26 5.98 3.80
N LEU A 263 -21.97 5.03 2.91
CA LEU A 263 -20.62 4.48 2.78
C LEU A 263 -19.62 5.54 2.30
N LYS A 264 -19.99 6.37 1.32
CA LYS A 264 -19.14 7.47 0.81
C LYS A 264 -18.85 8.52 1.88
N GLU A 265 -19.85 8.92 2.65
CA GLU A 265 -19.71 9.92 3.72
C GLU A 265 -18.78 9.43 4.83
N ASN A 266 -18.80 8.14 5.15
CA ASN A 266 -18.01 7.58 6.23
C ASN A 266 -16.64 7.05 5.80
N PHE A 267 -16.44 6.75 4.52
CA PHE A 267 -15.15 6.28 4.01
C PHE A 267 -14.05 7.33 4.25
N GLY A 268 -12.91 6.91 4.81
CA GLY A 268 -11.86 7.85 5.26
C GLY A 268 -12.03 8.37 6.70
N GLN A 269 -13.24 8.29 7.27
CA GLN A 269 -13.58 8.95 8.54
C GLN A 269 -13.94 7.96 9.65
N LYS A 270 -14.59 6.86 9.28
CA LYS A 270 -15.09 5.81 10.18
C LYS A 270 -14.95 4.44 9.51
N VAL A 271 -14.96 3.39 10.34
CA VAL A 271 -14.90 1.99 9.89
C VAL A 271 -16.16 1.28 10.38
N ILE A 272 -16.92 0.68 9.47
CA ILE A 272 -18.15 -0.01 9.79
C ILE A 272 -17.82 -1.42 10.29
N SER A 273 -18.40 -1.80 11.43
CA SER A 273 -18.20 -3.13 12.01
C SER A 273 -19.10 -4.17 11.34
N GLY A 274 -18.53 -5.31 10.96
CA GLY A 274 -19.26 -6.42 10.34
C GLY A 274 -19.13 -7.72 11.11
N ALA A 275 -20.04 -8.66 10.84
CA ALA A 275 -19.95 -10.04 11.27
C ALA A 275 -20.49 -10.97 10.18
N MET A 276 -19.74 -12.02 9.83
CA MET A 276 -20.23 -13.06 8.94
C MET A 276 -21.21 -14.00 9.66
N ALA A 277 -22.23 -14.45 8.97
CA ALA A 277 -23.18 -15.42 9.48
C ALA A 277 -22.51 -16.73 9.92
N ASN A 278 -23.03 -17.35 10.98
CA ASN A 278 -22.70 -18.74 11.29
C ASN A 278 -23.23 -19.65 10.18
N TYR A 279 -22.37 -20.52 9.66
CA TYR A 279 -22.62 -21.43 8.54
C TYR A 279 -23.00 -20.72 7.23
N SER A 280 -24.18 -20.09 7.16
CA SER A 280 -24.63 -19.30 6.00
C SER A 280 -25.71 -18.28 6.33
N THR A 281 -26.56 -18.54 7.32
CA THR A 281 -27.78 -17.75 7.57
C THR A 281 -27.92 -17.23 9.00
N GLY A 282 -27.16 -17.78 9.94
CA GLY A 282 -27.31 -17.54 11.38
C GLY A 282 -26.59 -16.28 11.87
N ILE A 283 -27.14 -15.59 12.86
CA ILE A 283 -26.61 -14.33 13.41
C ILE A 283 -25.82 -14.53 14.72
N GLU A 284 -25.44 -15.77 15.04
CA GLU A 284 -24.81 -16.14 16.31
C GLU A 284 -23.49 -15.40 16.57
N GLU A 285 -22.80 -14.96 15.52
CA GLU A 285 -21.50 -14.30 15.59
C GLU A 285 -21.71 -12.86 16.03
N ALA A 286 -22.69 -12.20 15.44
CA ALA A 286 -23.14 -10.88 15.85
C ALA A 286 -23.75 -10.90 17.27
N GLN A 287 -24.54 -11.93 17.61
CA GLN A 287 -25.08 -12.11 18.96
C GLN A 287 -23.96 -12.30 19.98
N TRP A 288 -22.96 -13.13 19.65
CA TRP A 288 -21.80 -13.34 20.51
C TRP A 288 -21.00 -12.05 20.72
N MET A 289 -20.81 -11.22 19.68
CA MET A 289 -20.20 -9.89 19.83
C MET A 289 -21.01 -9.02 20.79
N PHE A 290 -22.33 -9.00 20.68
CA PHE A 290 -23.19 -8.24 21.59
C PHE A 290 -23.12 -8.76 23.03
N ASP A 291 -23.16 -10.07 23.24
CA ASP A 291 -23.14 -10.67 24.58
C ASP A 291 -21.83 -10.36 25.33
N ASN A 292 -20.71 -10.20 24.60
CA ASN A 292 -19.41 -9.91 25.20
C ASN A 292 -19.08 -8.42 25.31
N THR A 293 -19.69 -7.56 24.48
CA THR A 293 -19.30 -6.13 24.40
C THR A 293 -20.44 -5.15 24.67
N GLY A 294 -21.70 -5.62 24.67
CA GLY A 294 -22.89 -4.78 24.69
C GLY A 294 -23.16 -4.02 23.39
N LYS A 295 -22.42 -4.30 22.31
CA LYS A 295 -22.55 -3.63 21.01
C LYS A 295 -22.80 -4.63 19.88
N TRP A 296 -23.78 -4.33 19.04
CA TRP A 296 -24.03 -5.08 17.81
C TRP A 296 -23.13 -4.56 16.68
N PRO A 297 -22.54 -5.43 15.84
CA PRO A 297 -21.92 -4.96 14.60
C PRO A 297 -22.96 -4.26 13.72
N ALA A 298 -22.54 -3.29 12.93
CA ALA A 298 -23.42 -2.52 12.05
C ALA A 298 -23.85 -3.31 10.80
N LEU A 299 -22.98 -4.21 10.31
CA LEU A 299 -23.18 -5.02 9.12
C LEU A 299 -23.28 -6.52 9.47
N ALA A 300 -24.19 -7.23 8.82
CA ALA A 300 -24.24 -8.70 8.84
C ALA A 300 -24.03 -9.25 7.43
N GLY A 301 -23.12 -10.20 7.30
CA GLY A 301 -22.88 -10.99 6.08
C GLY A 301 -23.69 -12.28 6.09
N PHE A 302 -24.26 -12.65 4.94
CA PHE A 302 -24.99 -13.90 4.74
C PHE A 302 -24.51 -14.61 3.45
N ASP A 303 -24.83 -15.89 3.32
CA ASP A 303 -24.41 -16.70 2.19
C ASP A 303 -25.57 -17.49 1.57
N LEU A 304 -25.65 -17.46 0.24
CA LEU A 304 -26.60 -18.23 -0.56
C LEU A 304 -26.13 -19.66 -0.89
N ILE A 305 -25.02 -20.13 -0.31
CA ILE A 305 -24.39 -21.44 -0.55
C ILE A 305 -25.35 -22.64 -0.63
N ASN A 306 -26.43 -22.64 0.14
CA ASN A 306 -27.36 -23.77 0.19
C ASN A 306 -28.62 -23.60 -0.69
N TYR A 307 -28.77 -22.49 -1.40
CA TYR A 307 -30.00 -22.20 -2.14
C TYR A 307 -30.13 -23.01 -3.42
N THR A 308 -29.00 -23.35 -4.04
CA THR A 308 -28.91 -24.15 -5.26
C THR A 308 -27.96 -25.32 -4.99
N THR A 309 -28.50 -26.54 -4.89
CA THR A 309 -27.75 -27.76 -4.52
C THR A 309 -27.99 -28.87 -5.53
N SER A 310 -27.25 -29.97 -5.43
CA SER A 310 -27.46 -31.20 -6.20
C SER A 310 -28.89 -31.76 -6.09
N TRP A 311 -29.60 -31.43 -5.00
CA TRP A 311 -31.00 -31.80 -4.76
C TRP A 311 -32.02 -30.79 -5.33
N GLY A 312 -31.55 -29.71 -5.95
CA GLY A 312 -32.36 -28.63 -6.52
C GLY A 312 -32.34 -27.35 -5.69
N VAL A 313 -33.41 -26.55 -5.84
CA VAL A 313 -33.58 -25.25 -5.17
C VAL A 313 -34.28 -25.44 -3.83
N SER A 314 -33.67 -24.94 -2.76
CA SER A 314 -34.16 -25.12 -1.39
C SER A 314 -34.82 -23.87 -0.81
N PRO A 315 -35.99 -23.98 -0.13
CA PRO A 315 -36.70 -22.84 0.42
C PRO A 315 -36.11 -22.39 1.77
N TYR A 316 -35.05 -21.58 1.73
CA TYR A 316 -34.40 -21.05 2.93
C TYR A 316 -35.10 -19.80 3.47
N THR A 317 -36.10 -19.98 4.33
CA THR A 317 -36.86 -18.87 4.92
C THR A 317 -36.16 -18.17 6.08
N GLN A 318 -35.25 -18.89 6.77
CA GLN A 318 -34.55 -18.36 7.94
C GLN A 318 -33.67 -17.15 7.61
N MET A 319 -32.89 -17.22 6.53
CA MET A 319 -32.06 -16.08 6.10
C MET A 319 -32.94 -14.88 5.75
N THR A 320 -34.04 -15.10 5.03
CA THR A 320 -34.98 -14.02 4.68
C THR A 320 -35.51 -13.31 5.93
N ALA A 321 -35.86 -14.07 6.97
CA ALA A 321 -36.28 -13.50 8.25
C ALA A 321 -35.14 -12.71 8.92
N ASN A 322 -33.93 -13.28 8.97
CA ASN A 322 -32.78 -12.64 9.59
C ASN A 322 -32.36 -11.35 8.87
N VAL A 323 -32.33 -11.35 7.54
CA VAL A 323 -32.06 -10.16 6.71
C VAL A 323 -33.08 -9.06 6.95
N LYS A 324 -34.39 -9.41 6.94
CA LYS A 324 -35.46 -8.44 7.23
C LYS A 324 -35.36 -7.86 8.63
N ASN A 325 -35.10 -8.71 9.63
CA ASN A 325 -34.94 -8.25 11.02
C ASN A 325 -33.71 -7.35 11.18
N TRP A 326 -32.58 -7.72 10.56
CA TRP A 326 -31.34 -6.94 10.64
C TRP A 326 -31.50 -5.55 10.03
N TRP A 327 -32.09 -5.45 8.83
CA TRP A 327 -32.42 -4.18 8.19
C TRP A 327 -33.44 -3.37 9.00
N ASN A 328 -34.44 -4.03 9.60
CA ASN A 328 -35.42 -3.35 10.44
C ASN A 328 -34.77 -2.66 11.65
N GLU A 329 -33.69 -3.24 12.18
CA GLU A 329 -32.86 -2.66 13.24
C GLU A 329 -31.75 -1.71 12.72
N ASN A 330 -31.91 -1.18 11.50
CA ASN A 330 -30.99 -0.27 10.79
C ASN A 330 -29.59 -0.84 10.49
N GLY A 331 -29.44 -2.17 10.52
CA GLY A 331 -28.20 -2.82 10.14
C GLY A 331 -28.03 -2.95 8.63
N LEU A 332 -26.79 -2.84 8.15
CA LEU A 332 -26.42 -3.11 6.75
C LEU A 332 -26.40 -4.61 6.48
N VAL A 333 -26.72 -4.99 5.24
CA VAL A 333 -26.79 -6.39 4.81
C VAL A 333 -25.81 -6.61 3.66
N SER A 334 -24.89 -7.56 3.84
CA SER A 334 -24.02 -8.10 2.80
C SER A 334 -24.42 -9.53 2.49
N ILE A 335 -24.45 -9.91 1.21
CA ILE A 335 -24.75 -11.28 0.80
C ILE A 335 -23.71 -11.71 -0.24
N MET A 336 -23.08 -12.85 0.03
CA MET A 336 -22.20 -13.57 -0.90
C MET A 336 -22.85 -14.87 -1.37
N TRP A 337 -22.17 -15.58 -2.26
CA TRP A 337 -22.65 -16.88 -2.74
C TRP A 337 -21.49 -17.83 -3.04
N HIS A 338 -21.27 -18.79 -2.15
CA HIS A 338 -20.48 -19.97 -2.49
C HIS A 338 -21.29 -20.88 -3.42
N TRP A 339 -21.18 -20.61 -4.73
CA TRP A 339 -22.02 -21.23 -5.73
C TRP A 339 -21.62 -22.69 -5.98
N ARG A 340 -22.41 -23.64 -5.47
CA ARG A 340 -22.21 -25.08 -5.71
C ARG A 340 -22.41 -25.44 -7.19
N ASP A 341 -21.83 -26.55 -7.63
CA ASP A 341 -21.87 -27.06 -9.01
C ASP A 341 -23.23 -26.85 -9.71
N PRO A 342 -23.31 -25.96 -10.72
CA PRO A 342 -24.56 -25.71 -11.43
C PRO A 342 -25.13 -26.93 -12.14
N LEU A 343 -24.30 -27.86 -12.62
CA LEU A 343 -24.73 -29.10 -13.29
C LEU A 343 -25.38 -30.10 -12.32
N LYS A 344 -25.38 -29.79 -11.01
CA LYS A 344 -26.00 -30.60 -9.95
C LYS A 344 -25.34 -31.97 -9.77
N GLN A 345 -24.10 -32.11 -10.23
CA GLN A 345 -23.34 -33.36 -10.12
C GLN A 345 -22.68 -33.51 -8.73
N SER A 346 -22.43 -32.40 -8.04
CA SER A 346 -21.96 -32.37 -6.66
C SER A 346 -22.53 -31.18 -5.91
N ASP A 347 -22.34 -31.16 -4.59
CA ASP A 347 -22.55 -29.96 -3.77
C ASP A 347 -21.26 -29.15 -3.61
N GLU A 348 -20.27 -29.32 -4.48
CA GLU A 348 -18.97 -28.67 -4.32
C GLU A 348 -18.88 -27.38 -5.14
N PHE A 349 -18.15 -26.40 -4.64
CA PHE A 349 -17.84 -25.14 -5.31
C PHE A 349 -16.33 -24.99 -5.62
N TYR A 350 -15.51 -25.86 -5.03
CA TYR A 350 -14.07 -25.92 -5.27
C TYR A 350 -13.76 -26.50 -6.65
N THR A 351 -12.84 -25.86 -7.38
CA THR A 351 -12.35 -26.26 -8.71
C THR A 351 -11.96 -27.73 -8.78
N GLU A 352 -11.28 -28.25 -7.75
CA GLU A 352 -10.79 -29.64 -7.75
C GLU A 352 -11.89 -30.68 -7.53
N LYS A 353 -13.13 -30.26 -7.18
CA LYS A 353 -14.24 -31.12 -6.77
C LYS A 353 -15.52 -30.99 -7.60
N THR A 354 -15.48 -30.22 -8.68
CA THR A 354 -16.56 -30.12 -9.66
C THR A 354 -16.02 -30.29 -11.08
N THR A 355 -16.88 -30.81 -11.97
CA THR A 355 -16.63 -30.95 -13.40
C THR A 355 -17.14 -29.74 -14.20
N PHE A 356 -17.80 -28.78 -13.54
CA PHE A 356 -18.35 -27.60 -14.20
C PHE A 356 -17.27 -26.80 -14.93
N ASP A 357 -17.48 -26.52 -16.22
CA ASP A 357 -16.54 -25.79 -17.05
C ASP A 357 -17.06 -24.41 -17.42
N VAL A 358 -16.65 -23.39 -16.65
CA VAL A 358 -17.04 -21.99 -16.87
C VAL A 358 -16.63 -21.46 -18.25
N SER A 359 -15.68 -22.08 -18.97
CA SER A 359 -15.32 -21.62 -20.31
C SER A 359 -16.42 -21.87 -21.36
N LYS A 360 -17.38 -22.75 -21.08
CA LYS A 360 -18.46 -23.10 -22.00
C LYS A 360 -19.70 -22.20 -21.90
N ILE A 361 -19.76 -21.32 -20.91
CA ILE A 361 -20.92 -20.42 -20.68
C ILE A 361 -21.11 -19.38 -21.80
N SER A 362 -20.22 -19.29 -22.77
CA SER A 362 -20.43 -18.43 -23.94
C SER A 362 -21.29 -19.11 -25.03
N ASP A 363 -21.45 -20.43 -24.99
CA ASP A 363 -22.38 -21.17 -25.85
C ASP A 363 -23.71 -21.35 -25.11
N THR A 364 -24.74 -20.63 -25.55
CA THR A 364 -26.07 -20.70 -24.94
C THR A 364 -26.73 -22.08 -25.05
N ASN A 365 -26.22 -22.97 -25.91
CA ASN A 365 -26.72 -24.34 -26.04
C ASN A 365 -25.98 -25.34 -25.15
N SER A 366 -24.91 -24.92 -24.47
CA SER A 366 -24.17 -25.80 -23.56
C SER A 366 -24.99 -26.14 -22.32
N GLU A 367 -24.76 -27.33 -21.76
CA GLU A 367 -25.37 -27.73 -20.49
C GLU A 367 -24.93 -26.79 -19.36
N GLU A 368 -23.66 -26.35 -19.38
CA GLU A 368 -23.10 -25.43 -18.41
C GLU A 368 -23.84 -24.08 -18.41
N TYR A 369 -24.11 -23.50 -19.58
CA TYR A 369 -24.87 -22.25 -19.67
C TYR A 369 -26.29 -22.39 -19.13
N GLN A 370 -27.01 -23.44 -19.53
CA GLN A 370 -28.40 -23.65 -19.13
C GLN A 370 -28.53 -23.89 -17.63
N ALA A 371 -27.63 -24.71 -17.08
CA ALA A 371 -27.56 -24.99 -15.65
C ALA A 371 -27.24 -23.72 -14.84
N MET A 372 -26.23 -22.96 -15.28
CA MET A 372 -25.82 -21.70 -14.68
C MET A 372 -26.94 -20.64 -14.68
N ILE A 373 -27.62 -20.44 -15.82
CA ILE A 373 -28.75 -19.48 -15.89
C ILE A 373 -29.90 -19.91 -14.99
N THR A 374 -30.18 -21.21 -14.90
CA THR A 374 -31.22 -21.75 -14.01
C THR A 374 -30.96 -21.36 -12.56
N ASP A 375 -29.71 -21.47 -12.11
CA ASP A 375 -29.32 -21.07 -10.76
C ASP A 375 -29.39 -19.55 -10.55
N ILE A 376 -28.90 -18.75 -11.50
CA ILE A 376 -28.99 -17.28 -11.42
C ILE A 376 -30.46 -16.85 -11.32
N ASP A 377 -31.36 -17.46 -12.11
CA ASP A 377 -32.78 -17.15 -12.09
C ASP A 377 -33.45 -17.56 -10.76
N ALA A 378 -33.02 -18.67 -10.16
CA ALA A 378 -33.48 -19.07 -8.83
C ALA A 378 -33.03 -18.07 -7.76
N ILE A 379 -31.75 -17.69 -7.75
CA ILE A 379 -31.19 -16.68 -6.84
C ILE A 379 -31.86 -15.31 -7.02
N ALA A 380 -32.15 -14.91 -8.25
CA ALA A 380 -32.87 -13.68 -8.54
C ALA A 380 -34.24 -13.63 -7.84
N GLY A 381 -34.94 -14.78 -7.76
CA GLY A 381 -36.20 -14.89 -7.03
C GLY A 381 -36.06 -14.61 -5.53
N TYR A 382 -34.95 -14.99 -4.91
CA TYR A 382 -34.68 -14.68 -3.49
C TYR A 382 -34.27 -13.22 -3.30
N LEU A 383 -33.37 -12.70 -4.14
CA LEU A 383 -32.96 -11.30 -4.10
C LEU A 383 -34.14 -10.34 -4.35
N LYS A 384 -35.11 -10.75 -5.17
CA LYS A 384 -36.35 -10.01 -5.43
C LYS A 384 -37.20 -9.83 -4.17
N GLN A 385 -37.22 -10.80 -3.24
CA GLN A 385 -37.95 -10.65 -1.98
C GLN A 385 -37.38 -9.53 -1.11
N PHE A 386 -36.08 -9.28 -1.19
CA PHE A 386 -35.42 -8.17 -0.51
C PHE A 386 -35.69 -6.84 -1.20
N LYS A 387 -35.66 -6.82 -2.54
CA LYS A 387 -36.10 -5.66 -3.33
C LYS A 387 -37.53 -5.24 -2.96
N GLU A 388 -38.48 -6.18 -2.96
CA GLU A 388 -39.88 -5.92 -2.64
C GLU A 388 -40.10 -5.46 -1.20
N ALA A 389 -39.16 -5.78 -0.30
CA ALA A 389 -39.15 -5.32 1.08
C ALA A 389 -38.37 -4.01 1.30
N GLY A 390 -37.87 -3.36 0.23
CA GLY A 390 -37.07 -2.13 0.34
C GLY A 390 -35.72 -2.35 1.04
N ILE A 391 -35.10 -3.51 0.82
CA ILE A 391 -33.82 -3.88 1.45
C ILE A 391 -32.71 -3.85 0.39
N PRO A 392 -31.75 -2.92 0.52
CA PRO A 392 -30.55 -2.91 -0.32
C PRO A 392 -29.56 -3.99 0.15
N ILE A 393 -28.85 -4.58 -0.80
CA ILE A 393 -27.90 -5.67 -0.55
C ILE A 393 -26.52 -5.27 -1.09
N LEU A 394 -25.50 -5.30 -0.23
CA LEU A 394 -24.10 -5.34 -0.67
C LEU A 394 -23.87 -6.73 -1.26
N TRP A 395 -24.00 -6.84 -2.58
CA TRP A 395 -24.00 -8.09 -3.32
C TRP A 395 -22.58 -8.41 -3.78
N ARG A 396 -22.01 -9.50 -3.22
CA ARG A 396 -20.62 -9.92 -3.44
C ARG A 396 -20.55 -11.33 -4.03
N PRO A 397 -21.00 -11.55 -5.29
CA PRO A 397 -20.93 -12.85 -5.94
C PRO A 397 -19.51 -13.13 -6.45
N LEU A 398 -19.24 -14.38 -6.85
CA LEU A 398 -18.01 -14.78 -7.55
C LEU A 398 -16.73 -14.30 -6.83
N HIS A 399 -16.74 -14.29 -5.50
CA HIS A 399 -15.64 -13.78 -4.70
C HIS A 399 -14.37 -14.62 -4.86
N GLU A 400 -13.22 -14.01 -4.56
CA GLU A 400 -11.89 -14.64 -4.63
C GLU A 400 -11.54 -15.28 -5.99
N ALA A 401 -12.13 -14.78 -7.09
CA ALA A 401 -12.00 -15.38 -8.42
C ALA A 401 -10.54 -15.57 -8.88
N ALA A 402 -9.66 -14.59 -8.59
CA ALA A 402 -8.26 -14.62 -9.00
C ALA A 402 -7.46 -15.76 -8.35
N GLY A 403 -7.90 -16.26 -7.19
CA GLY A 403 -7.32 -17.43 -6.54
C GLY A 403 -7.55 -18.74 -7.28
N ALA A 404 -8.55 -18.79 -8.18
CA ALA A 404 -8.93 -19.92 -9.03
C ALA A 404 -9.25 -21.24 -8.30
N TRP A 405 -9.33 -21.24 -6.95
CA TRP A 405 -9.76 -22.39 -6.16
C TRP A 405 -11.27 -22.63 -6.22
N PHE A 406 -12.05 -21.65 -6.67
CA PHE A 406 -13.46 -21.81 -7.00
C PHE A 406 -13.70 -21.92 -8.50
N TRP A 407 -14.72 -22.68 -8.90
CA TRP A 407 -14.93 -23.03 -10.31
C TRP A 407 -15.12 -21.80 -11.22
N TRP A 408 -15.64 -20.69 -10.69
CA TRP A 408 -15.84 -19.45 -11.46
C TRP A 408 -14.53 -18.76 -11.83
N GLY A 409 -13.43 -19.07 -11.14
CA GLY A 409 -12.07 -18.62 -11.47
C GLY A 409 -11.22 -19.67 -12.21
N ALA A 410 -11.67 -20.92 -12.30
CA ALA A 410 -10.86 -22.07 -12.74
C ALA A 410 -10.30 -21.98 -14.17
N LYS A 411 -10.91 -21.17 -15.05
CA LYS A 411 -10.52 -21.02 -16.45
C LYS A 411 -9.95 -19.64 -16.77
N GLY A 412 -9.45 -18.95 -15.74
CA GLY A 412 -8.81 -17.65 -15.85
C GLY A 412 -9.79 -16.48 -15.97
N ALA A 413 -9.21 -15.29 -16.08
CA ALA A 413 -9.94 -14.02 -16.00
C ALA A 413 -11.01 -13.82 -17.10
N GLY A 414 -10.79 -14.34 -18.31
CA GLY A 414 -11.71 -14.16 -19.44
C GLY A 414 -13.12 -14.71 -19.16
N PRO A 415 -13.27 -16.03 -18.94
CA PRO A 415 -14.55 -16.64 -18.58
C PRO A 415 -15.18 -16.05 -17.31
N CYS A 416 -14.37 -15.72 -16.29
CA CYS A 416 -14.87 -15.11 -15.06
C CYS A 416 -15.53 -13.74 -15.33
N LYS A 417 -14.91 -12.87 -16.12
CA LYS A 417 -15.49 -11.58 -16.50
C LYS A 417 -16.76 -11.75 -17.33
N THR A 418 -16.80 -12.73 -18.23
CA THR A 418 -18.02 -13.07 -18.98
C THR A 418 -19.15 -13.47 -18.02
N LEU A 419 -18.87 -14.30 -17.02
CA LEU A 419 -19.84 -14.72 -16.01
C LEU A 419 -20.36 -13.54 -15.18
N TRP A 420 -19.47 -12.65 -14.72
CA TRP A 420 -19.86 -11.46 -13.95
C TRP A 420 -20.83 -10.57 -14.75
N LYS A 421 -20.48 -10.23 -16.00
CA LYS A 421 -21.31 -9.37 -16.86
C LYS A 421 -22.65 -10.03 -17.17
N LEU A 422 -22.65 -11.33 -17.46
CA LEU A 422 -23.87 -12.09 -17.67
C LEU A 422 -24.76 -12.08 -16.42
N MET A 423 -24.19 -12.30 -15.23
CA MET A 423 -24.94 -12.24 -13.98
C MET A 423 -25.50 -10.83 -13.74
N PHE A 424 -24.71 -9.79 -13.98
CA PHE A 424 -25.16 -8.41 -13.91
C PHE A 424 -26.36 -8.17 -14.82
N ASP A 425 -26.24 -8.48 -16.10
CA ASP A 425 -27.31 -8.27 -17.08
C ASP A 425 -28.56 -9.09 -16.73
N ARG A 426 -28.37 -10.32 -16.25
CA ARG A 426 -29.49 -11.19 -15.87
C ARG A 426 -30.20 -10.66 -14.62
N LEU A 427 -29.48 -10.29 -13.57
CA LEU A 427 -30.07 -9.80 -12.32
C LEU A 427 -30.65 -8.39 -12.48
N VAL A 428 -29.91 -7.47 -13.09
CA VAL A 428 -30.28 -6.06 -13.20
C VAL A 428 -31.27 -5.84 -14.35
N HIS A 429 -30.94 -6.25 -15.57
CA HIS A 429 -31.74 -5.91 -16.74
C HIS A 429 -32.89 -6.89 -16.99
N HIS A 430 -32.66 -8.20 -16.82
CA HIS A 430 -33.71 -9.20 -17.04
C HIS A 430 -34.66 -9.33 -15.84
N HIS A 431 -34.15 -9.45 -14.61
CA HIS A 431 -34.97 -9.57 -13.39
C HIS A 431 -35.34 -8.23 -12.74
N GLY A 432 -34.75 -7.12 -13.21
CA GLY A 432 -35.07 -5.78 -12.72
C GLY A 432 -34.61 -5.53 -11.28
N LEU A 433 -33.58 -6.23 -10.80
CA LEU A 433 -33.06 -6.05 -9.45
C LEU A 433 -32.22 -4.78 -9.38
N ASN A 434 -32.81 -3.72 -8.81
CA ASN A 434 -32.17 -2.42 -8.65
C ASN A 434 -31.77 -2.10 -7.19
N ASN A 435 -31.86 -3.08 -6.28
CA ASN A 435 -31.48 -2.96 -4.87
C ASN A 435 -30.08 -3.55 -4.57
N LEU A 436 -29.31 -3.91 -5.60
CA LEU A 436 -27.99 -4.52 -5.45
C LEU A 436 -26.88 -3.48 -5.62
N ILE A 437 -25.94 -3.48 -4.68
CA ILE A 437 -24.68 -2.72 -4.71
C ILE A 437 -23.56 -3.75 -4.95
N TRP A 438 -22.89 -3.68 -6.10
CA TRP A 438 -22.00 -4.72 -6.59
C TRP A 438 -20.59 -4.61 -6.00
N VAL A 439 -20.18 -5.62 -5.25
CA VAL A 439 -18.87 -5.68 -4.58
C VAL A 439 -17.98 -6.70 -5.31
N TRP A 440 -16.94 -6.22 -6.00
CA TRP A 440 -15.94 -7.09 -6.65
C TRP A 440 -14.81 -7.41 -5.68
N THR A 441 -14.49 -8.69 -5.49
CA THR A 441 -13.38 -9.08 -4.63
C THR A 441 -12.07 -9.11 -5.43
N SER A 442 -11.13 -8.24 -5.08
CA SER A 442 -9.81 -8.11 -5.71
C SER A 442 -8.71 -8.63 -4.79
N ASP A 443 -7.67 -9.24 -5.37
CA ASP A 443 -6.38 -9.34 -4.69
C ASP A 443 -5.55 -8.06 -4.93
N ALA A 444 -4.31 -8.04 -4.41
CA ALA A 444 -3.35 -6.95 -4.58
C ALA A 444 -2.24 -7.28 -5.62
N SER A 445 -2.46 -8.27 -6.49
CA SER A 445 -1.49 -8.62 -7.54
C SER A 445 -1.39 -7.52 -8.61
N ASP A 446 -0.24 -7.42 -9.29
CA ASP A 446 -0.09 -6.60 -10.50
C ASP A 446 -1.05 -7.01 -11.62
N THR A 447 -1.55 -8.25 -11.58
CA THR A 447 -2.50 -8.81 -12.55
C THR A 447 -3.97 -8.69 -12.14
N ALA A 448 -4.27 -8.06 -11.00
CA ALA A 448 -5.65 -8.00 -10.49
C ALA A 448 -6.63 -7.36 -11.51
N LEU A 449 -6.16 -6.36 -12.27
CA LEU A 449 -6.97 -5.70 -13.30
C LEU A 449 -7.32 -6.61 -14.49
N ASP A 450 -6.57 -7.68 -14.73
CA ASP A 450 -6.92 -8.66 -15.76
C ASP A 450 -8.27 -9.31 -15.45
N TRP A 451 -8.60 -9.47 -14.17
CA TRP A 451 -9.84 -10.05 -13.65
C TRP A 451 -10.97 -9.04 -13.49
N TYR A 452 -10.67 -7.75 -13.49
CA TYR A 452 -11.66 -6.71 -13.21
C TYR A 452 -12.77 -6.65 -14.29
N PRO A 453 -14.06 -6.79 -13.91
CA PRO A 453 -15.15 -6.77 -14.89
C PRO A 453 -15.32 -5.44 -15.63
N GLY A 454 -14.94 -4.32 -15.01
CA GLY A 454 -15.09 -2.97 -15.56
C GLY A 454 -15.84 -2.03 -14.60
N ASP A 455 -15.56 -0.73 -14.73
CA ASP A 455 -16.12 0.33 -13.87
C ASP A 455 -17.66 0.39 -13.93
N GLU A 456 -18.24 -0.04 -15.05
CA GLU A 456 -19.67 -0.06 -15.36
C GLU A 456 -20.42 -1.25 -14.73
N TYR A 457 -19.71 -2.17 -14.08
CA TYR A 457 -20.28 -3.39 -13.48
C TYR A 457 -19.96 -3.57 -11.99
N VAL A 458 -19.27 -2.61 -11.37
CA VAL A 458 -18.77 -2.72 -9.99
C VAL A 458 -18.93 -1.41 -9.23
N ASP A 459 -19.50 -1.44 -8.03
CA ASP A 459 -19.66 -0.28 -7.15
C ASP A 459 -18.51 -0.13 -6.14
N ILE A 460 -18.07 -1.25 -5.56
CA ILE A 460 -17.13 -1.31 -4.43
C ILE A 460 -16.09 -2.41 -4.68
N ILE A 461 -14.85 -2.18 -4.23
CA ILE A 461 -13.79 -3.20 -4.23
C ILE A 461 -13.66 -3.81 -2.83
N GLY A 462 -13.93 -5.11 -2.74
CA GLY A 462 -13.66 -5.95 -1.58
C GLY A 462 -12.27 -6.58 -1.64
N MET A 463 -11.70 -6.82 -0.46
CA MET A 463 -10.51 -7.64 -0.28
C MET A 463 -10.76 -8.66 0.82
N ASP A 464 -10.32 -9.89 0.59
CA ASP A 464 -10.42 -10.99 1.56
C ASP A 464 -8.99 -11.29 2.04
N ILE A 465 -8.68 -10.93 3.29
CA ILE A 465 -7.30 -11.00 3.83
C ILE A 465 -7.27 -11.79 5.14
N TYR A 466 -6.55 -12.91 5.13
CA TYR A 466 -6.34 -13.77 6.29
C TYR A 466 -4.86 -13.74 6.69
N PRO A 467 -4.42 -12.74 7.49
CA PRO A 467 -3.00 -12.51 7.76
C PRO A 467 -2.37 -13.53 8.73
N GLY A 468 -3.17 -14.45 9.28
CA GLY A 468 -2.76 -15.42 10.31
C GLY A 468 -3.28 -15.06 11.70
N GLU A 469 -2.81 -15.80 12.70
CA GLU A 469 -3.22 -15.62 14.10
C GLU A 469 -2.60 -14.35 14.72
N ASN A 470 -3.43 -13.57 15.41
CA ASN A 470 -3.06 -12.36 16.16
C ASN A 470 -2.30 -11.31 15.32
N GLN A 471 -2.62 -11.22 14.03
CA GLN A 471 -2.00 -10.27 13.10
C GLN A 471 -2.96 -9.10 12.82
N HIS A 472 -2.94 -8.09 13.70
CA HIS A 472 -3.83 -6.92 13.63
C HIS A 472 -3.23 -5.70 12.90
N GLY A 473 -2.22 -5.91 12.05
CA GLY A 473 -1.64 -4.85 11.21
C GLY A 473 -2.66 -4.33 10.20
N SER A 474 -2.60 -3.03 9.87
CA SER A 474 -3.63 -2.30 9.10
C SER A 474 -3.95 -2.89 7.72
N GLN A 475 -2.99 -3.60 7.13
CA GLN A 475 -2.98 -4.09 5.74
C GLN A 475 -2.80 -2.98 4.70
N TYR A 476 -2.15 -1.87 5.07
CA TYR A 476 -2.03 -0.66 4.23
C TYR A 476 -1.36 -0.91 2.88
N ILE A 477 -0.42 -1.85 2.78
CA ILE A 477 0.25 -2.16 1.51
C ILE A 477 -0.77 -2.69 0.49
N ALA A 478 -1.61 -3.64 0.93
CA ALA A 478 -2.63 -4.22 0.09
C ALA A 478 -3.70 -3.17 -0.27
N PHE A 479 -4.09 -2.36 0.71
CA PHE A 479 -5.01 -1.24 0.51
C PHE A 479 -4.49 -0.22 -0.51
N ASP A 480 -3.26 0.26 -0.36
CA ASP A 480 -2.64 1.24 -1.25
C ASP A 480 -2.44 0.67 -2.66
N LYS A 481 -2.09 -0.61 -2.75
CA LYS A 481 -1.95 -1.30 -4.04
C LYS A 481 -3.29 -1.35 -4.76
N VAL A 482 -4.35 -1.77 -4.08
CA VAL A 482 -5.70 -1.80 -4.64
C VAL A 482 -6.19 -0.39 -4.98
N LYS A 483 -6.02 0.58 -4.08
CA LYS A 483 -6.31 2.00 -4.34
C LYS A 483 -5.63 2.49 -5.62
N SER A 484 -4.36 2.13 -5.82
CA SER A 484 -3.61 2.48 -7.04
C SER A 484 -4.14 1.78 -8.29
N LEU A 485 -4.44 0.49 -8.23
CA LEU A 485 -4.94 -0.28 -9.38
C LEU A 485 -6.29 0.27 -9.87
N TYR A 486 -7.16 0.67 -8.95
CA TYR A 486 -8.48 1.22 -9.27
C TYR A 486 -8.51 2.76 -9.33
N GLU A 487 -7.33 3.40 -9.30
CA GLU A 487 -7.15 4.85 -9.43
C GLU A 487 -8.00 5.66 -8.41
N GLY A 488 -8.21 5.12 -7.21
CA GLY A 488 -9.03 5.75 -6.17
C GLY A 488 -10.50 5.97 -6.55
N ARG A 489 -11.02 5.33 -7.62
CA ARG A 489 -12.40 5.56 -8.12
C ARG A 489 -13.49 4.85 -7.34
N LYS A 490 -13.13 3.87 -6.51
CA LYS A 490 -14.06 2.96 -5.83
C LYS A 490 -13.76 2.93 -4.34
N ILE A 491 -14.79 2.72 -3.53
CA ILE A 491 -14.64 2.45 -2.10
C ILE A 491 -13.88 1.12 -1.96
N VAL A 492 -12.97 1.06 -0.99
CA VAL A 492 -12.19 -0.14 -0.67
C VAL A 492 -12.60 -0.66 0.70
N THR A 493 -12.79 -1.98 0.81
CA THR A 493 -13.27 -2.62 2.03
C THR A 493 -12.62 -3.96 2.28
N LEU A 494 -12.56 -4.36 3.55
CA LEU A 494 -12.11 -5.69 3.96
C LEU A 494 -13.35 -6.59 4.04
N SER A 495 -13.73 -7.14 2.87
CA SER A 495 -14.96 -7.91 2.70
C SER A 495 -14.95 -9.22 3.45
N GLU A 496 -13.79 -9.80 3.69
CA GLU A 496 -13.55 -10.86 4.67
C GLU A 496 -12.19 -10.65 5.35
N CYS A 497 -12.09 -11.09 6.61
CA CYS A 497 -10.80 -11.21 7.25
C CYS A 497 -10.71 -12.32 8.30
N GLY A 498 -9.48 -12.69 8.63
CA GLY A 498 -9.16 -13.38 9.87
C GLY A 498 -9.10 -12.37 11.03
N SER A 499 -7.88 -12.05 11.46
CA SER A 499 -7.64 -10.95 12.40
C SER A 499 -8.02 -9.60 11.80
N ILE A 500 -8.82 -8.83 12.53
CA ILE A 500 -9.26 -7.49 12.12
C ILE A 500 -8.11 -6.51 12.32
N PRO A 501 -7.85 -5.57 11.40
CA PRO A 501 -6.79 -4.59 11.63
C PRO A 501 -7.14 -3.62 12.76
N SER A 502 -6.16 -3.20 13.55
CA SER A 502 -6.42 -2.20 14.60
C SER A 502 -6.81 -0.85 13.99
N ILE A 503 -7.80 -0.21 14.60
CA ILE A 503 -8.35 1.06 14.13
C ILE A 503 -7.31 2.16 14.23
N GLU A 504 -6.45 2.13 15.25
CA GLU A 504 -5.35 3.08 15.38
C GLU A 504 -4.41 3.00 14.18
N SER A 505 -4.03 1.78 13.77
CA SER A 505 -3.11 1.58 12.65
C SER A 505 -3.74 2.01 11.33
N MET A 506 -5.01 1.68 11.07
CA MET A 506 -5.71 2.11 9.85
C MET A 506 -5.66 3.63 9.65
N PHE A 507 -5.79 4.40 10.74
CA PHE A 507 -5.77 5.85 10.67
C PHE A 507 -4.34 6.44 10.69
N GLU A 508 -3.39 5.75 11.31
CA GLU A 508 -1.98 6.15 11.28
C GLU A 508 -1.37 5.97 9.88
N TYR A 509 -1.69 4.87 9.21
CA TYR A 509 -1.16 4.57 7.87
C TYR A 509 -2.04 5.10 6.73
N GLY A 510 -3.29 5.48 7.01
CA GLY A 510 -4.21 6.11 6.05
C GLY A 510 -5.04 5.12 5.21
N ASP A 511 -4.99 3.85 5.55
CA ASP A 511 -5.75 2.73 4.97
C ASP A 511 -7.04 2.46 5.74
N THR A 512 -7.90 3.47 5.80
CA THR A 512 -9.22 3.36 6.45
C THR A 512 -10.19 2.58 5.57
N TRP A 513 -10.25 1.27 5.79
CA TRP A 513 -11.23 0.37 5.19
C TRP A 513 -12.67 0.84 5.45
N SER A 514 -13.57 0.72 4.46
CA SER A 514 -14.97 1.12 4.62
C SER A 514 -15.70 0.28 5.67
N TRP A 515 -15.53 -1.05 5.61
CA TRP A 515 -15.92 -1.96 6.67
C TRP A 515 -14.88 -3.08 6.82
N PHE A 516 -14.98 -3.81 7.92
CA PHE A 516 -14.35 -5.12 8.09
C PHE A 516 -15.43 -6.16 8.35
N MET A 517 -15.16 -7.42 8.00
CA MET A 517 -16.03 -8.53 8.34
C MET A 517 -15.19 -9.78 8.64
N PRO A 518 -14.93 -10.10 9.92
CA PRO A 518 -14.26 -11.35 10.25
C PRO A 518 -15.12 -12.52 9.80
N TRP A 519 -14.47 -13.60 9.39
CA TRP A 519 -15.17 -14.85 9.14
C TRP A 519 -15.75 -15.43 10.44
N ASN A 520 -16.67 -16.39 10.29
CA ASN A 520 -17.35 -16.99 11.43
C ASN A 520 -16.45 -17.94 12.25
N GLY A 521 -16.98 -18.48 13.35
CA GLY A 521 -16.25 -19.42 14.18
C GLY A 521 -15.02 -18.80 14.85
N ASP A 522 -13.87 -19.48 14.75
CA ASP A 522 -12.65 -19.10 15.49
C ASP A 522 -12.08 -17.75 15.05
N TYR A 523 -12.26 -17.35 13.79
CA TYR A 523 -11.85 -16.03 13.32
C TYR A 523 -12.59 -14.91 14.08
N THR A 524 -13.83 -15.13 14.51
CA THR A 524 -14.55 -14.18 15.36
C THR A 524 -14.31 -14.46 16.85
N ARG A 525 -14.53 -15.69 17.29
CA ARG A 525 -14.69 -16.01 18.73
C ARG A 525 -13.40 -16.29 19.47
N SER A 526 -12.33 -16.68 18.76
CA SER A 526 -11.05 -17.04 19.38
C SER A 526 -10.16 -15.82 19.58
N ASP A 527 -9.51 -15.75 20.75
CA ASP A 527 -8.43 -14.78 21.03
C ASP A 527 -7.19 -15.03 20.16
N SER A 528 -7.09 -16.17 19.45
CA SER A 528 -6.05 -16.38 18.44
C SER A 528 -6.23 -15.48 17.22
N HIS A 529 -7.41 -14.90 17.01
CA HIS A 529 -7.65 -13.97 15.91
C HIS A 529 -8.17 -12.62 16.34
N ASN A 530 -9.28 -12.60 17.10
CA ASN A 530 -9.93 -11.39 17.56
C ASN A 530 -10.37 -11.60 19.02
N GLY A 531 -11.42 -12.40 19.23
CA GLY A 531 -11.86 -12.76 20.58
C GLY A 531 -12.43 -11.59 21.40
N ALA A 532 -12.96 -11.89 22.59
CA ALA A 532 -13.84 -10.96 23.32
C ALA A 532 -13.09 -9.71 23.79
N THR A 533 -11.82 -9.87 24.17
CA THR A 533 -10.98 -8.76 24.64
C THR A 533 -10.74 -7.73 23.53
N TYR A 534 -10.39 -8.20 22.33
CA TYR A 534 -10.18 -7.32 21.18
C TYR A 534 -11.48 -6.64 20.73
N PHE A 535 -12.59 -7.36 20.66
CA PHE A 535 -13.88 -6.76 20.28
C PHE A 535 -14.35 -5.69 21.27
N SER A 536 -14.03 -5.84 22.55
CA SER A 536 -14.41 -4.85 23.58
C SER A 536 -13.75 -3.49 23.33
N SER A 537 -12.47 -3.44 22.94
CA SER A 537 -11.80 -2.19 22.55
C SER A 537 -12.24 -1.73 21.17
N LEU A 538 -12.39 -2.64 20.22
CA LEU A 538 -12.74 -2.34 18.83
C LEU A 538 -14.12 -1.69 18.72
N LEU A 539 -15.17 -2.30 19.27
CA LEU A 539 -16.55 -1.84 19.10
C LEU A 539 -16.90 -0.62 19.97
N THR A 540 -16.08 -0.30 20.97
CA THR A 540 -16.22 0.92 21.77
C THR A 540 -15.42 2.09 21.18
N ASN A 541 -14.54 1.85 20.21
CA ASN A 541 -13.78 2.90 19.53
C ASN A 541 -14.72 3.91 18.83
N GLU A 542 -14.44 5.19 19.01
CA GLU A 542 -15.25 6.29 18.45
C GLU A 542 -15.24 6.33 16.92
N LYS A 543 -14.19 5.78 16.30
CA LYS A 543 -14.03 5.66 14.86
C LYS A 543 -14.73 4.44 14.27
N VAL A 544 -15.27 3.54 15.10
CA VAL A 544 -16.02 2.37 14.64
C VAL A 544 -17.52 2.63 14.69
N ILE A 545 -18.22 2.31 13.59
CA ILE A 545 -19.67 2.37 13.51
C ILE A 545 -20.24 1.00 13.89
N THR A 546 -20.99 0.97 14.98
CA THR A 546 -21.79 -0.15 15.47
C THR A 546 -23.27 0.09 15.14
N ARG A 547 -24.13 -0.93 15.27
CA ARG A 547 -25.54 -0.81 14.84
C ARG A 547 -26.30 0.32 15.56
N ASP A 548 -25.98 0.60 16.82
CA ASP A 548 -26.58 1.70 17.58
C ASP A 548 -26.17 3.10 17.09
N LYS A 549 -25.11 3.18 16.27
CA LYS A 549 -24.66 4.42 15.62
C LYS A 549 -25.19 4.56 14.19
N MET A 550 -25.91 3.57 13.67
CA MET A 550 -26.46 3.60 12.32
C MET A 550 -27.65 4.57 12.23
N PRO A 551 -27.70 5.46 11.22
CA PRO A 551 -28.91 6.19 10.91
C PRO A 551 -29.95 5.26 10.27
N SER A 552 -31.20 5.73 10.16
CA SER A 552 -32.13 5.05 9.27
C SER A 552 -31.80 5.40 7.82
N LEU A 553 -31.65 4.37 6.98
CA LEU A 553 -31.34 4.50 5.55
C LEU A 553 -32.54 4.11 4.66
N LYS A 554 -33.72 3.98 5.27
CA LYS A 554 -34.96 3.52 4.63
C LYS A 554 -35.75 4.66 3.96
N GLU A 555 -35.53 5.90 4.42
CA GLU A 555 -36.30 7.10 4.02
C GLU A 555 -35.47 8.14 3.28
#